data_AF-A0A7J2PRR0-F1
#
_entry.id   AF-A0A7J2PRR0-F1
#
_cell.length_a   1.000
_cell.length_b   1.000
_cell.length_c   1.000
_cell.angle_alpha   90.00
_cell.angle_beta   90.00
_cell.angle_gamma   90.00
#
_symmetry.space_group_name_H-M   'P 1'
#
loop_
_entity.id
_entity.type
_entity.pdbx_description
1 polymer ?
#
loop_
_entity_poly.entity_id
_entity_poly.type
_entity_poly.pdbx_seq_one_letter_code
_entity_poly.pdbx_strand_id
1 'polypeptide(L)'
;MVDYTGSETVLLNAALGLYKRTISPDIPIDRTNKDVIIAALDNAHAGGKIVGNVITQHELMWSILSKNGVETESNEHRQIRLKKERLAKIRKINVGELQSNVEAKKADLKKAQDVVKAEEQRLKDAVKREKLVSKKEETAIKAQAEAEAKAKDAETQMEEMKKKMAAMEAQLKNGSAKKTESIIVKEPPKEIKEPETPTEEKTIDELIETLK
;
A
#
# COMPACT_ATOMS: atom_id res chain seq x y z
N MET A 1 36.02 -45.22 -45.21
CA MET A 1 36.70 -44.17 -44.44
C MET A 1 36.26 -42.84 -45.03
N VAL A 2 35.93 -41.84 -44.22
CA VAL A 2 35.50 -40.51 -44.72
C VAL A 2 36.74 -39.71 -45.07
N ASP A 3 36.80 -39.16 -46.28
CA ASP A 3 37.95 -38.40 -46.74
C ASP A 3 37.83 -36.93 -46.33
N TYR A 4 38.71 -36.51 -45.42
CA TYR A 4 38.81 -35.13 -44.95
C TYR A 4 39.96 -34.41 -45.65
N THR A 5 39.76 -33.13 -45.96
CA THR A 5 40.86 -32.25 -46.38
C THR A 5 41.85 -32.05 -45.22
N GLY A 6 43.06 -31.56 -45.51
CA GLY A 6 44.04 -31.24 -44.46
C GLY A 6 43.47 -30.29 -43.41
N SER A 7 42.75 -29.24 -43.83
CA SER A 7 42.12 -28.26 -42.94
C SER A 7 40.98 -28.86 -42.11
N GLU A 8 40.14 -29.72 -42.70
CA GLU A 8 39.09 -30.45 -41.98
C GLU A 8 39.70 -31.40 -40.94
N THR A 9 40.79 -32.08 -41.30
CA THR A 9 41.50 -33.00 -40.39
C THR A 9 42.08 -32.26 -39.19
N VAL A 10 42.66 -31.07 -39.39
CA VAL A 10 43.16 -30.22 -38.31
C VAL A 10 42.02 -29.82 -37.36
N LEU A 11 40.91 -29.35 -37.91
CA LEU A 11 39.75 -28.94 -37.12
C LEU A 11 39.15 -30.12 -36.34
N LEU A 12 38.98 -31.27 -37.00
CA LEU A 12 38.43 -32.48 -36.40
C LEU A 12 39.33 -33.01 -35.28
N ASN A 13 40.65 -33.06 -35.48
CA ASN A 13 41.59 -33.48 -34.44
C ASN A 13 41.55 -32.55 -33.22
N ALA A 14 41.43 -31.24 -33.44
CA ALA A 14 41.31 -30.27 -32.35
C ALA A 14 40.00 -30.49 -31.57
N ALA A 15 38.88 -30.67 -32.27
CA ALA A 15 37.56 -30.92 -31.68
C ALA A 15 37.53 -32.23 -30.88
N LEU A 16 38.03 -33.33 -31.46
CA LEU A 16 38.13 -34.63 -30.77
C LEU A 16 39.06 -34.55 -29.56
N GLY A 17 40.18 -33.84 -29.66
CA GLY A 17 41.10 -33.62 -28.53
C GLY A 17 40.45 -32.83 -27.40
N LEU A 18 39.62 -31.82 -27.71
CA LEU A 18 38.84 -31.10 -26.71
C LEU A 18 37.76 -32.00 -26.10
N TYR A 19 37.03 -32.74 -26.92
CA TYR A 19 35.99 -33.68 -26.47
C TYR A 19 36.56 -34.75 -25.53
N LYS A 20 37.74 -35.30 -25.84
CA LYS A 20 38.46 -36.22 -24.95
C LYS A 20 38.70 -35.58 -23.60
N ARG A 21 39.31 -34.40 -23.58
CA ARG A 21 39.67 -33.72 -22.32
C ARG A 21 38.47 -33.28 -21.48
N THR A 22 37.33 -33.04 -22.10
CA THR A 22 36.19 -32.38 -21.43
C THR A 22 35.02 -33.32 -21.13
N ILE A 23 34.73 -34.26 -22.01
CA ILE A 23 33.54 -35.13 -21.90
C ILE A 23 33.94 -36.58 -21.62
N SER A 24 35.03 -37.07 -22.22
CA SER A 24 35.40 -38.49 -22.15
C SER A 24 36.91 -38.68 -21.97
N PRO A 25 37.48 -38.32 -20.80
CA PRO A 25 38.93 -38.34 -20.58
C PRO A 25 39.50 -39.75 -20.54
N ASP A 26 38.74 -40.68 -19.98
CA ASP A 26 39.19 -42.04 -19.66
C ASP A 26 38.88 -43.07 -20.75
N ILE A 27 38.08 -42.69 -21.76
CA ILE A 27 37.63 -43.60 -22.82
C ILE A 27 38.41 -43.30 -24.12
N PRO A 28 38.87 -44.33 -24.86
CA PRO A 28 39.42 -44.12 -26.19
C PRO A 28 38.36 -43.54 -27.12
N ILE A 29 38.73 -42.49 -27.85
CA ILE A 29 37.87 -41.89 -28.87
C ILE A 29 37.93 -42.71 -30.15
N ASP A 30 36.78 -43.27 -30.54
CA ASP A 30 36.61 -43.84 -31.86
C ASP A 30 36.49 -42.73 -32.91
N ARG A 31 37.49 -42.63 -33.77
CA ARG A 31 37.58 -41.62 -34.84
C ARG A 31 36.81 -42.00 -36.10
N THR A 32 36.22 -43.19 -36.14
CA THR A 32 35.41 -43.68 -37.24
C THR A 32 33.92 -43.61 -36.93
N ASN A 33 33.57 -43.45 -35.65
CA ASN A 33 32.20 -43.30 -35.21
C ASN A 33 31.68 -41.88 -35.50
N LYS A 34 30.71 -41.80 -36.42
CA LYS A 34 30.05 -40.55 -36.80
C LYS A 34 29.43 -39.80 -35.62
N ASP A 35 28.86 -40.51 -34.64
CA ASP A 35 28.14 -39.90 -33.53
C ASP A 35 29.14 -39.21 -32.56
N VAL A 36 30.31 -39.82 -32.38
CA VAL A 36 31.43 -39.23 -31.63
C VAL A 36 31.99 -38.01 -32.34
N ILE A 37 32.11 -38.06 -33.67
CA ILE A 37 32.57 -36.92 -34.49
C ILE A 37 31.61 -35.74 -34.38
N ILE A 38 30.30 -35.98 -34.55
CA ILE A 38 29.27 -34.95 -34.45
C ILE A 38 29.27 -34.33 -33.05
N ALA A 39 29.25 -35.15 -32.00
CA ALA A 39 29.27 -34.68 -30.62
C ALA A 39 30.54 -33.86 -30.28
N ALA A 40 31.70 -34.24 -30.83
CA ALA A 40 32.93 -33.50 -30.63
C ALA A 40 32.91 -32.11 -31.31
N LEU A 41 32.35 -32.03 -32.51
CA LEU A 41 32.19 -30.76 -33.23
C LEU A 41 31.17 -29.85 -32.56
N ASP A 42 30.03 -30.40 -32.13
CA ASP A 42 29.00 -29.65 -31.40
C ASP A 42 29.54 -29.08 -30.09
N ASN A 43 30.30 -29.87 -29.32
CA ASN A 43 30.94 -29.41 -28.08
C ASN A 43 31.99 -28.32 -28.36
N ALA A 44 32.77 -28.46 -29.44
CA ALA A 44 33.76 -27.48 -29.86
C ALA A 44 33.11 -26.16 -30.33
N HIS A 45 31.91 -26.22 -30.92
CA HIS A 45 31.13 -25.08 -31.39
C HIS A 45 30.39 -24.36 -30.26
N ALA A 46 29.67 -25.11 -29.41
CA ALA A 46 28.92 -24.56 -28.28
C ALA A 46 29.85 -23.84 -27.28
N GLY A 47 31.06 -24.34 -27.09
CA GLY A 47 32.06 -23.71 -26.23
C GLY A 47 32.78 -22.51 -26.85
N GLY A 48 32.64 -22.27 -28.16
CA GLY A 48 33.39 -21.22 -28.89
C GLY A 48 34.92 -21.37 -28.83
N LYS A 49 35.43 -22.50 -28.33
CA LYS A 49 36.85 -22.70 -27.98
C LYS A 49 37.72 -23.02 -29.19
N ILE A 50 37.13 -23.60 -30.23
CA ILE A 50 37.84 -24.06 -31.44
C ILE A 50 37.15 -23.55 -32.70
N VAL A 51 35.81 -23.62 -32.74
CA VAL A 51 35.02 -22.98 -33.79
C VAL A 51 34.52 -21.65 -33.23
N GLY A 52 35.34 -20.61 -33.36
CA GLY A 52 34.98 -19.25 -32.97
C GLY A 52 34.11 -18.57 -34.04
N ASN A 53 33.88 -17.26 -33.93
CA ASN A 53 33.13 -16.46 -34.93
C ASN A 53 33.86 -16.28 -36.29
N VAL A 54 34.74 -17.21 -36.67
CA VAL A 54 35.46 -17.20 -37.93
C VAL A 54 34.64 -17.99 -38.96
N ILE A 55 34.28 -17.35 -40.08
CA ILE A 55 33.44 -17.94 -41.13
C ILE A 55 34.07 -19.22 -41.69
N THR A 56 35.39 -19.22 -41.94
CA THR A 56 36.12 -20.36 -42.49
C THR A 56 36.09 -21.60 -41.60
N GLN A 57 36.07 -21.44 -40.27
CA GLN A 57 35.95 -22.57 -39.34
C GLN A 57 34.54 -23.18 -39.33
N HIS A 58 33.51 -22.35 -39.52
CA HIS A 58 32.12 -22.82 -39.64
C HIS A 58 31.89 -23.61 -40.92
N GLU A 59 32.46 -23.14 -42.05
CA GLU A 59 32.39 -23.86 -43.33
C GLU A 59 33.08 -25.22 -43.25
N LEU A 60 34.27 -25.28 -42.63
CA LEU A 60 34.97 -26.55 -42.37
C LEU A 60 34.15 -27.49 -41.48
N MET A 61 33.54 -26.97 -40.41
CA MET A 61 32.68 -27.75 -39.52
C MET A 61 31.46 -28.31 -40.27
N TRP A 62 30.76 -27.49 -41.05
CA TRP A 62 29.61 -27.91 -41.85
C TRP A 62 29.98 -28.93 -42.91
N SER A 63 31.15 -28.78 -43.55
CA SER A 63 31.68 -29.78 -44.48
C SER A 63 31.90 -31.14 -43.79
N ILE A 64 32.52 -31.16 -42.60
CA ILE A 64 32.72 -32.40 -41.83
C ILE A 64 31.37 -33.00 -41.42
N LEU A 65 30.42 -32.20 -40.92
CA LEU A 65 29.09 -32.65 -40.52
C LEU A 65 28.31 -33.25 -41.69
N SER A 66 28.34 -32.59 -42.86
CA SER A 66 27.73 -33.09 -44.10
C SER A 66 28.32 -34.45 -44.53
N LYS A 67 29.66 -34.59 -44.47
CA LYS A 67 30.33 -35.87 -44.75
C LYS A 67 30.00 -37.00 -43.77
N ASN A 68 29.49 -36.66 -42.58
CA ASN A 68 29.01 -37.62 -41.58
C ASN A 68 27.48 -37.81 -41.61
N GLY A 69 26.80 -37.32 -42.65
CA GLY A 69 25.37 -37.53 -42.87
C GLY A 69 24.47 -36.58 -42.09
N VAL A 70 25.00 -35.48 -41.54
CA VAL A 70 24.20 -34.41 -40.94
C VAL A 70 23.76 -33.46 -42.05
N GLU A 71 22.46 -33.43 -42.33
CA GLU A 71 21.89 -32.46 -43.25
C GLU A 71 22.11 -31.04 -42.70
N THR A 72 22.97 -30.27 -43.35
CA THR A 72 23.17 -28.86 -43.04
C THR A 72 22.02 -28.06 -43.63
N GLU A 73 21.24 -27.37 -42.78
CA GLU A 73 20.32 -26.33 -43.25
C GLU A 73 21.06 -25.37 -44.20
N SER A 74 20.41 -24.97 -45.30
CA SER A 74 20.97 -23.92 -46.14
C SER A 74 21.24 -22.66 -45.30
N ASN A 75 22.31 -21.94 -45.60
CA ASN A 75 22.67 -20.74 -44.85
C ASN A 75 21.51 -19.72 -44.79
N GLU A 76 20.70 -19.67 -45.85
CA GLU A 76 19.48 -18.86 -45.94
C GLU A 76 18.44 -19.28 -44.90
N HIS A 77 18.13 -20.58 -44.81
CA HIS A 77 17.21 -21.11 -43.80
C HIS A 77 17.73 -20.89 -42.38
N ARG A 78 19.05 -21.09 -42.16
CA ARG A 78 19.69 -20.83 -40.88
C ARG A 78 19.57 -19.36 -40.47
N GLN A 79 19.82 -18.43 -41.39
CA GLN A 79 19.67 -16.99 -41.10
C GLN A 79 18.22 -16.60 -40.81
N ILE A 80 17.26 -17.16 -41.54
CA ILE A 80 15.83 -16.94 -41.30
C ILE A 80 15.43 -17.42 -39.90
N ARG A 81 15.87 -18.64 -39.51
CA ARG A 81 15.61 -19.19 -38.16
C ARG A 81 16.20 -18.32 -37.07
N LEU A 82 17.49 -17.96 -37.18
CA LEU A 82 18.16 -17.09 -36.20
C LEU A 82 17.49 -15.72 -36.06
N LYS A 83 17.01 -15.12 -37.16
CA LYS A 83 16.25 -13.87 -37.12
C LYS A 83 14.91 -14.05 -36.39
N LYS A 84 14.17 -15.13 -36.66
CA LYS A 84 12.91 -15.46 -35.95
C LYS A 84 13.14 -15.66 -34.45
N GLU A 85 14.18 -16.39 -34.06
CA GLU A 85 14.53 -16.62 -32.66
C GLU A 85 14.91 -15.33 -31.93
N ARG A 86 15.72 -14.47 -32.58
CA ARG A 86 16.07 -13.15 -32.04
C ARG A 86 14.81 -12.29 -31.82
N LEU A 87 13.91 -12.25 -32.80
CA LEU A 87 12.64 -11.53 -32.67
C LEU A 87 11.76 -12.09 -31.56
N ALA A 88 11.68 -13.41 -31.40
CA ALA A 88 10.92 -14.04 -30.33
C ALA A 88 11.47 -13.68 -28.94
N LYS A 89 12.81 -13.67 -28.78
CA LYS A 89 13.46 -13.23 -27.54
C LYS A 89 13.17 -11.77 -27.21
N ILE A 90 13.29 -10.87 -28.19
CA ILE A 90 12.97 -9.44 -28.02
C ILE A 90 11.50 -9.28 -27.61
N ARG A 91 10.57 -9.97 -28.30
CA ARG A 91 9.14 -9.93 -27.93
C ARG A 91 8.91 -10.40 -26.50
N LYS A 92 9.55 -11.49 -26.08
CA LYS A 92 9.41 -12.01 -24.70
C LYS A 92 9.90 -11.00 -23.66
N ILE A 93 11.03 -10.32 -23.91
CA ILE A 93 11.56 -9.28 -23.01
C ILE A 93 10.56 -8.12 -22.90
N ASN A 94 10.11 -7.58 -24.04
CA ASN A 94 9.19 -6.45 -24.06
C ASN A 94 7.84 -6.79 -23.39
N VAL A 95 7.32 -8.00 -23.60
CA VAL A 95 6.09 -8.45 -22.93
C VAL A 95 6.31 -8.57 -21.41
N GLY A 96 7.46 -9.09 -20.97
CA GLY A 96 7.80 -9.16 -19.54
C GLY A 96 7.91 -7.78 -18.90
N GLU A 97 8.57 -6.82 -19.57
CA GLU A 97 8.68 -5.44 -19.10
C GLU A 97 7.30 -4.75 -19.03
N LEU A 98 6.46 -4.95 -20.04
CA LEU A 98 5.09 -4.41 -20.04
C LEU A 98 4.25 -5.01 -18.91
N GLN A 99 4.34 -6.32 -18.66
CA GLN A 99 3.64 -6.97 -17.55
C GLN A 99 4.07 -6.39 -16.19
N SER A 100 5.38 -6.25 -15.98
CA SER A 100 5.92 -5.63 -14.75
C SER A 100 5.43 -4.18 -14.57
N ASN A 101 5.39 -3.40 -15.65
CA ASN A 101 4.89 -2.02 -15.60
C ASN A 101 3.39 -1.96 -15.27
N VAL A 102 2.60 -2.87 -15.82
CA VAL A 102 1.15 -2.97 -15.52
C VAL A 102 0.93 -3.33 -14.04
N GLU A 103 1.70 -4.26 -13.50
CA GLU A 103 1.61 -4.65 -12.08
C GLU A 103 1.99 -3.49 -11.15
N ALA A 104 3.08 -2.78 -11.45
CA ALA A 104 3.48 -1.59 -10.70
C ALA A 104 2.38 -0.51 -10.72
N LYS A 105 1.81 -0.22 -11.90
CA LYS A 105 0.72 0.76 -12.03
C LYS A 105 -0.56 0.35 -11.31
N LYS A 106 -0.88 -0.95 -11.26
CA LYS A 106 -2.02 -1.46 -10.46
C LYS A 106 -1.79 -1.25 -8.96
N ALA A 107 -0.56 -1.46 -8.48
CA ALA A 107 -0.22 -1.22 -7.08
C ALA A 107 -0.34 0.28 -6.72
N ASP A 108 0.13 1.16 -7.60
CA ASP A 108 -0.01 2.61 -7.42
C ASP A 108 -1.47 3.07 -7.43
N LEU A 109 -2.28 2.53 -8.35
CA LEU A 109 -3.72 2.81 -8.40
C LEU A 109 -4.42 2.39 -7.11
N LYS A 110 -4.07 1.21 -6.57
CA LYS A 110 -4.63 0.73 -5.30
C LYS A 110 -4.28 1.67 -4.14
N LYS A 111 -3.03 2.10 -4.03
CA LYS A 111 -2.61 3.09 -3.01
C LYS A 111 -3.39 4.40 -3.15
N ALA A 112 -3.56 4.90 -4.37
CA ALA A 112 -4.33 6.12 -4.61
C ALA A 112 -5.81 5.96 -4.19
N GLN A 113 -6.42 4.82 -4.49
CA GLN A 113 -7.79 4.52 -4.06
C GLN A 113 -7.92 4.44 -2.53
N ASP A 114 -6.94 3.85 -1.84
CA ASP A 114 -6.93 3.77 -0.38
C ASP A 114 -6.81 5.17 0.26
N VAL A 115 -6.01 6.07 -0.32
CA VAL A 115 -5.92 7.48 0.10
C VAL A 115 -7.25 8.19 -0.09
N VAL A 116 -7.89 8.05 -1.26
CA VAL A 116 -9.19 8.67 -1.52
C VAL A 116 -10.24 8.21 -0.51
N LYS A 117 -10.31 6.91 -0.22
CA LYS A 117 -11.24 6.38 0.80
C LYS A 117 -10.96 6.93 2.20
N ALA A 118 -9.69 7.08 2.56
CA ALA A 118 -9.30 7.65 3.86
C ALA A 118 -9.72 9.13 3.97
N GLU A 119 -9.53 9.91 2.90
CA GLU A 119 -9.96 11.32 2.86
C GLU A 119 -11.49 11.46 2.86
N GLU A 120 -12.21 10.62 2.13
CA GLU A 120 -13.68 10.57 2.18
C GLU A 120 -14.18 10.29 3.60
N GLN A 121 -13.51 9.41 4.34
CA GLN A 121 -13.86 9.10 5.72
C GLN A 121 -13.59 10.29 6.65
N ARG A 122 -12.44 10.97 6.49
CA ARG A 122 -12.12 12.20 7.24
C ARG A 122 -13.16 13.29 7.00
N LEU A 123 -13.60 13.46 5.76
CA LEU A 123 -14.66 14.40 5.39
C LEU A 123 -15.99 14.07 6.09
N LYS A 124 -16.41 12.80 6.08
CA LYS A 124 -17.61 12.36 6.79
C LYS A 124 -17.54 12.64 8.29
N ASP A 125 -16.38 12.39 8.90
CA ASP A 125 -16.18 12.61 10.33
C ASP A 125 -16.13 14.11 10.67
N ALA A 126 -15.55 14.95 9.80
CA ALA A 126 -15.59 16.40 9.93
C ALA A 126 -17.02 16.94 9.87
N VAL A 127 -17.84 16.50 8.91
CA VAL A 127 -19.25 16.90 8.79
C VAL A 127 -20.08 16.47 10.02
N LYS A 128 -19.81 15.29 10.59
CA LYS A 128 -20.47 14.86 11.85
C LYS A 128 -20.09 15.78 13.01
N ARG A 129 -18.81 16.17 13.12
CA ARG A 129 -18.34 17.10 14.16
C ARG A 129 -18.97 18.47 14.00
N GLU A 130 -19.02 19.00 12.79
CA GLU A 130 -19.65 20.30 12.50
C GLU A 130 -21.12 20.32 12.93
N LYS A 131 -21.89 19.27 12.59
CA LYS A 131 -23.29 19.14 13.03
C LYS A 131 -23.44 19.10 14.56
N LEU A 132 -22.49 18.47 15.27
CA LEU A 132 -22.50 18.44 16.74
C LEU A 132 -22.19 19.81 17.33
N VAL A 133 -21.23 20.53 16.76
CA VAL A 133 -20.89 21.91 17.17
C VAL A 133 -22.07 22.83 16.96
N SER A 134 -22.67 22.81 15.76
CA SER A 134 -23.87 23.60 15.45
C SER A 134 -25.03 23.34 16.42
N LYS A 135 -25.30 22.08 16.78
CA LYS A 135 -26.30 21.75 17.83
C LYS A 135 -25.93 22.30 19.20
N LYS A 136 -24.65 22.29 19.57
CA LYS A 136 -24.17 22.86 20.84
C LYS A 136 -24.30 24.39 20.86
N GLU A 137 -24.01 25.04 19.74
CA GLU A 137 -24.20 26.48 19.58
C GLU A 137 -25.68 26.87 19.68
N GLU A 138 -26.57 26.13 19.01
CA GLU A 138 -28.02 26.35 19.12
C GLU A 138 -28.54 26.20 20.56
N THR A 139 -28.04 25.21 21.30
CA THR A 139 -28.42 24.99 22.70
C THR A 139 -27.84 26.06 23.62
N ALA A 140 -26.62 26.52 23.38
CA ALA A 140 -26.02 27.63 24.12
C ALA A 140 -26.79 28.95 23.92
N ILE A 141 -27.19 29.26 22.67
CA ILE A 141 -28.00 30.46 22.36
C ILE A 141 -29.35 30.40 23.08
N LYS A 142 -30.01 29.24 23.08
CA LYS A 142 -31.29 29.06 23.81
C LYS A 142 -31.11 29.24 25.32
N ALA A 143 -30.08 28.65 25.91
CA ALA A 143 -29.78 28.79 27.33
C ALA A 143 -29.47 30.25 27.70
N GLN A 144 -28.75 30.97 26.84
CA GLN A 144 -28.48 32.40 27.02
C GLN A 144 -29.78 33.22 26.99
N ALA A 145 -30.65 32.99 26.00
CA ALA A 145 -31.93 33.68 25.91
C ALA A 145 -32.83 33.43 27.13
N GLU A 146 -32.86 32.20 27.65
CA GLU A 146 -33.59 31.86 28.88
C GLU A 146 -32.99 32.53 30.13
N ALA A 147 -31.66 32.60 30.22
CA ALA A 147 -30.98 33.29 31.32
C ALA A 147 -31.25 34.80 31.29
N GLU A 148 -31.20 35.43 30.11
CA GLU A 148 -31.52 36.84 29.92
C GLU A 148 -32.98 37.16 30.26
N ALA A 149 -33.92 36.29 29.89
CA ALA A 149 -35.34 36.43 30.24
C ALA A 149 -35.54 36.36 31.77
N LYS A 150 -34.96 35.36 32.44
CA LYS A 150 -35.01 35.23 33.91
C LYS A 150 -34.37 36.42 34.61
N ALA A 151 -33.27 36.95 34.09
CA ALA A 151 -32.61 38.13 34.66
C ALA A 151 -33.51 39.37 34.57
N LYS A 152 -34.19 39.60 33.44
CA LYS A 152 -35.15 40.70 33.27
C LYS A 152 -36.37 40.54 34.18
N ASP A 153 -36.91 39.33 34.32
CA ASP A 153 -38.03 39.06 35.22
C ASP A 153 -37.62 39.28 36.70
N ALA A 154 -36.41 38.87 37.09
CA ALA A 154 -35.89 39.14 38.42
C ALA A 154 -35.65 40.65 38.67
N GLU A 155 -35.15 41.38 37.68
CA GLU A 155 -34.91 42.82 37.76
C GLU A 155 -36.23 43.60 37.95
N THR A 156 -37.26 43.26 37.16
CA THR A 156 -38.60 43.84 37.30
C THR A 156 -39.23 43.54 38.67
N GLN A 157 -39.14 42.29 39.16
CA GLN A 157 -39.62 41.93 40.49
C GLN A 157 -38.87 42.65 41.61
N MET A 158 -37.54 42.82 41.50
CA MET A 158 -36.75 43.59 42.46
C MET A 158 -37.14 45.06 42.45
N GLU A 159 -37.41 45.64 41.28
CA GLU A 159 -37.84 47.04 41.20
C GLU A 159 -39.24 47.25 41.80
N GLU A 160 -40.17 46.34 41.56
CA GLU A 160 -41.48 46.34 42.22
C GLU A 160 -41.36 46.17 43.73
N MET A 161 -40.48 45.28 44.20
CA MET A 161 -40.21 45.09 45.62
C MET A 161 -39.60 46.36 46.24
N LYS A 162 -38.64 47.01 45.57
CA LYS A 162 -38.08 48.29 46.00
C LYS A 162 -39.16 49.38 46.10
N LYS A 163 -40.07 49.46 45.12
CA LYS A 163 -41.21 50.40 45.16
C LYS A 163 -42.14 50.10 46.34
N LYS A 164 -42.46 48.83 46.60
CA LYS A 164 -43.26 48.41 47.77
C LYS A 164 -42.56 48.72 49.09
N MET A 165 -41.25 48.49 49.20
CA MET A 165 -40.47 48.81 50.39
C MET A 165 -40.39 50.32 50.63
N ALA A 166 -40.17 51.14 49.59
CA ALA A 166 -40.18 52.58 49.70
C ALA A 166 -41.56 53.13 50.14
N ALA A 167 -42.65 52.55 49.63
CA ALA A 167 -44.00 52.87 50.06
C ALA A 167 -44.27 52.47 51.51
N MET A 168 -43.78 51.31 51.95
CA MET A 168 -43.86 50.85 53.34
C MET A 168 -43.02 51.71 54.28
N GLU A 169 -41.83 52.13 53.87
CA GLU A 169 -40.97 53.05 54.64
C GLU A 169 -41.61 54.44 54.76
N ALA A 170 -42.25 54.93 53.71
CA ALA A 170 -43.03 56.17 53.74
C ALA A 170 -44.26 56.05 54.67
N GLN A 171 -44.94 54.89 54.70
CA GLN A 171 -46.02 54.61 55.66
C GLN A 171 -45.51 54.52 57.10
N LEU A 172 -44.34 53.94 57.34
CA LEU A 172 -43.68 53.90 58.66
C LEU A 172 -43.24 55.30 59.12
N LYS A 173 -42.83 56.17 58.19
CA LYS A 173 -42.48 57.58 58.49
C LYS A 173 -43.71 58.49 58.68
N ASN A 174 -44.86 58.15 58.07
CA ASN A 174 -46.13 58.90 58.20
C ASN A 174 -47.13 58.28 59.19
N GLY A 175 -46.79 57.16 59.85
CA GLY A 175 -47.72 56.36 60.67
C GLY A 175 -47.27 56.22 62.12
N SER A 176 -48.06 56.80 63.01
CA SER A 176 -48.01 56.73 64.47
C SER A 176 -47.64 55.38 65.09
N ALA A 177 -46.86 55.42 66.17
CA ALA A 177 -46.77 54.37 67.16
C ALA A 177 -48.16 53.93 67.66
N LYS A 178 -48.58 52.71 67.31
CA LYS A 178 -49.53 51.92 68.10
C LYS A 178 -48.96 50.52 68.30
N LYS A 179 -48.76 50.18 69.58
CA LYS A 179 -48.35 48.86 70.09
C LYS A 179 -49.36 47.77 69.74
N THR A 180 -48.88 46.54 69.54
CA THR A 180 -49.31 45.26 70.17
C THR A 180 -48.63 44.11 69.39
N GLU A 181 -47.62 43.46 69.96
CA GLU A 181 -47.68 42.20 70.73
C GLU A 181 -47.83 40.94 69.87
N SER A 182 -46.73 40.16 69.87
CA SER A 182 -46.62 38.68 69.87
C SER A 182 -47.53 37.83 68.98
N ILE A 183 -46.94 36.97 68.16
CA ILE A 183 -47.15 35.50 68.21
C ILE A 183 -45.92 34.79 67.62
N ILE A 184 -45.36 33.91 68.45
CA ILE A 184 -44.37 32.89 68.17
C ILE A 184 -45.05 31.75 67.41
N VAL A 185 -44.47 31.29 66.29
CA VAL A 185 -44.51 29.87 65.91
C VAL A 185 -43.14 29.46 65.36
N LYS A 186 -42.46 28.61 66.14
CA LYS A 186 -41.33 27.78 65.72
C LYS A 186 -41.84 26.66 64.82
N GLU A 187 -41.10 26.30 63.76
CA GLU A 187 -40.61 24.93 63.46
C GLU A 187 -39.89 24.81 62.08
N PRO A 188 -39.04 23.79 61.83
CA PRO A 188 -37.61 23.92 61.48
C PRO A 188 -37.29 23.72 59.98
N PRO A 189 -36.03 23.92 59.55
CA PRO A 189 -35.62 23.68 58.17
C PRO A 189 -35.63 22.17 57.87
N LYS A 190 -36.32 21.77 56.79
CA LYS A 190 -36.13 20.45 56.18
C LYS A 190 -34.82 20.45 55.40
N GLU A 191 -33.95 19.54 55.79
CA GLU A 191 -32.73 19.11 55.10
C GLU A 191 -32.96 18.99 53.60
N ILE A 192 -32.19 19.76 52.83
CA ILE A 192 -31.92 19.47 51.43
C ILE A 192 -31.04 18.22 51.45
N LYS A 193 -31.59 17.09 51.01
CA LYS A 193 -30.78 15.96 50.56
C LYS A 193 -29.92 16.42 49.39
N GLU A 194 -28.62 16.51 49.58
CA GLU A 194 -27.67 16.39 48.48
C GLU A 194 -27.86 15.00 47.85
N PRO A 195 -28.09 14.87 46.53
CA PRO A 195 -27.74 13.64 45.86
C PRO A 195 -26.22 13.63 45.69
N GLU A 196 -25.58 12.79 46.50
CA GLU A 196 -24.21 12.33 46.28
C GLU A 196 -24.00 11.90 44.82
N THR A 197 -22.91 12.39 44.26
CA THR A 197 -22.31 12.00 42.99
C THR A 197 -22.03 10.51 42.91
N PRO A 198 -22.20 9.88 41.74
CA PRO A 198 -21.29 8.86 41.27
C PRO A 198 -20.36 9.48 40.22
N THR A 199 -19.24 10.00 40.70
CA THR A 199 -18.07 10.26 39.87
C THR A 199 -17.36 8.92 39.66
N GLU A 200 -17.76 8.15 38.65
CA GLU A 200 -16.90 7.13 38.07
C GLU A 200 -16.20 7.77 36.86
N GLU A 201 -15.09 8.45 37.13
CA GLU A 201 -14.09 8.71 36.10
C GLU A 201 -13.46 7.37 35.73
N LYS A 202 -13.91 6.79 34.62
CA LYS A 202 -13.16 5.72 33.96
C LYS A 202 -11.88 6.33 33.40
N THR A 203 -10.75 5.88 33.93
CA THR A 203 -9.43 6.21 33.39
C THR A 203 -9.31 5.74 31.95
N ILE A 204 -8.56 6.50 31.14
CA ILE A 204 -8.37 6.34 29.69
C ILE A 204 -8.01 4.90 29.29
N ASP A 205 -7.35 4.16 30.18
CA ASP A 205 -6.94 2.78 29.93
C ASP A 205 -8.12 1.79 29.81
N GLU A 206 -9.26 2.02 30.46
CA GLU A 206 -10.46 1.15 30.30
C GLU A 206 -11.15 1.34 28.94
N LEU A 207 -10.99 2.49 28.29
CA LEU A 207 -11.59 2.76 26.97
C LEU A 207 -10.82 2.10 25.82
N ILE A 208 -9.54 1.76 26.03
CA ILE A 208 -8.67 1.18 25.00
C ILE A 208 -8.93 -0.33 24.85
N GLU A 209 -9.37 -1.02 25.90
CA GLU A 209 -9.62 -2.46 25.85
C GLU A 209 -10.94 -2.82 25.12
N THR A 210 -11.92 -1.91 25.07
CA THR A 210 -13.17 -2.09 24.32
C THR A 210 -13.04 -1.96 22.79
N LEU A 211 -11.85 -1.65 22.26
CA LEU A 211 -11.61 -1.39 20.83
C LEU A 211 -10.68 -2.41 20.13
N LYS A 212 -10.35 -3.54 20.78
CA LYS A 212 -9.75 -4.71 20.12
C LYS A 212 -10.81 -5.73 19.73
#